data_AF-W0UB19-F1
#
_entry.id   AF-W0UB19-F1
#
_cell.length_a   1.000
_cell.length_b   1.000
_cell.length_c   1.000
_cell.angle_alpha   90.00
_cell.angle_beta   90.00
_cell.angle_gamma   90.00
#
_symmetry.space_group_name_H-M   'P 1'
#
loop_
_entity.id
_entity.type
_entity.pdbx_description
1 polymer ?
#
loop_
_entity_poly.entity_id
_entity_poly.type
_entity_poly.pdbx_seq_one_letter_code
_entity_poly.pdbx_strand_id
1 'polypeptide(L)'
;ILATIFDFPWEERRKLTRWSDVATSEEAFETPEGEAAREAELLECATYFTELWNQRVNATEPGGDLITMLAQGESTKNMSPMEYLGNVILLIVGGNDTTRNSLTGGLLALHENPDQYRKLRENPALVGTMIPEIIRWQTPLTHMRRTALQDTELAGRKIKKGDRVVMWYVSGNRDEEAIDEPNRFIIDRPRPRQHLSFGYGVHR
;
A
#
# COMPACT_ATOMS: atom_id res chain seq x y z
N ILE A 1 1.44 -13.98 2.49
CA ILE A 1 1.55 -13.36 1.15
C ILE A 1 2.87 -12.61 1.03
N LEU A 2 3.12 -11.53 1.77
CA LEU A 2 4.37 -10.75 1.63
C LEU A 2 5.64 -11.61 1.82
N ALA A 3 5.69 -12.45 2.85
CA ALA A 3 6.81 -13.38 3.04
C ALA A 3 7.02 -14.34 1.84
N THR A 4 5.94 -14.79 1.21
CA THR A 4 6.00 -15.65 0.02
C THR A 4 6.54 -14.89 -1.19
N ILE A 5 6.15 -13.62 -1.38
CA ILE A 5 6.61 -12.78 -2.50
C ILE A 5 8.13 -12.57 -2.45
N PHE A 6 8.70 -12.46 -1.25
CA PHE A 6 10.14 -12.28 -1.06
C PHE A 6 10.91 -13.59 -0.86
N ASP A 7 10.22 -14.74 -0.81
CA ASP A 7 10.79 -15.99 -0.27
C ASP A 7 11.54 -15.77 1.06
N PHE A 8 10.89 -14.99 1.94
CA PHE A 8 11.39 -14.61 3.24
C PHE A 8 11.22 -15.77 4.24
N PRO A 9 12.22 -16.05 5.09
CA PRO A 9 12.14 -17.15 6.06
C PRO A 9 10.86 -17.11 6.89
N TRP A 10 10.10 -18.20 6.87
CA TRP A 10 8.72 -18.21 7.35
C TRP A 10 8.63 -17.92 8.85
N GLU A 11 9.54 -18.49 9.64
CA GLU A 11 9.71 -18.28 11.07
C GLU A 11 10.01 -16.83 11.43
N GLU A 12 10.66 -16.08 10.52
CA GLU A 12 11.05 -14.68 10.74
C GLU A 12 10.05 -13.66 10.18
N ARG A 13 8.99 -14.08 9.49
CA ARG A 13 8.03 -13.20 8.77
C ARG A 13 7.45 -12.04 9.59
N ARG A 14 7.49 -12.10 10.92
CA ARG A 14 7.06 -11.00 11.81
C ARG A 14 7.97 -9.76 11.68
N LYS A 15 9.23 -9.94 11.30
CA LYS A 15 10.15 -8.84 10.97
C LYS A 15 9.58 -7.93 9.88
N LEU A 16 8.97 -8.51 8.83
CA LEU A 16 8.34 -7.73 7.76
C LEU A 16 7.22 -6.83 8.27
N THR A 17 6.40 -7.31 9.20
CA THR A 17 5.37 -6.46 9.83
C THR A 17 6.00 -5.36 10.69
N ARG A 18 7.01 -5.70 11.50
CA ARG A 18 7.69 -4.71 12.34
C ARG A 18 8.34 -3.60 11.50
N TRP A 19 9.10 -3.96 10.47
CA TRP A 19 9.74 -2.99 9.58
C TRP A 19 8.72 -2.14 8.81
N SER A 20 7.58 -2.73 8.40
CA SER A 20 6.46 -1.97 7.82
C SER A 20 5.96 -0.90 8.79
N ASP A 21 5.66 -1.28 10.04
CA ASP A 21 5.11 -0.38 11.06
C ASP A 21 6.12 0.75 11.37
N VAL A 22 7.39 0.39 11.58
CA VAL A 22 8.51 1.32 11.85
C VAL A 22 8.73 2.32 10.72
N ALA A 23 8.59 1.88 9.47
CA ALA A 23 8.75 2.75 8.31
C ALA A 23 7.66 3.83 8.26
N THR A 24 6.44 3.53 8.73
CA THR A 24 5.25 4.39 8.60
C THR A 24 4.79 5.12 9.87
N SER A 25 5.22 4.72 11.06
CA SER A 25 4.76 5.35 12.30
C SER A 25 5.60 6.59 12.65
N GLU A 26 5.11 7.78 12.33
CA GLU A 26 5.74 9.05 12.73
C GLU A 26 5.58 9.31 14.24
N GLU A 27 4.40 9.03 14.81
CA GLU A 27 4.06 9.29 16.22
C GLU A 27 4.84 8.41 17.22
N ALA A 28 5.35 7.26 16.78
CA ALA A 28 6.04 6.30 17.68
C ALA A 28 7.50 6.67 17.99
N PHE A 29 8.06 7.68 17.29
CA PHE A 29 9.49 7.99 17.32
C PHE A 29 9.81 9.49 17.40
N GLU A 30 8.91 10.30 17.97
CA GLU A 30 9.06 11.77 18.04
C GLU A 30 10.21 12.27 18.95
N THR A 31 10.85 11.39 19.73
CA THR A 31 12.03 11.75 20.52
C THR A 31 13.32 11.42 19.76
N PRO A 32 14.43 12.11 20.02
CA PRO A 32 15.73 11.76 19.42
C PRO A 32 16.13 10.30 19.63
N GLU A 33 15.81 9.72 20.79
CA GLU A 33 16.04 8.31 21.09
C GLU A 33 15.14 7.39 20.24
N GLY A 34 13.89 7.80 20.01
CA GLY A 34 12.98 7.10 19.11
C GLY A 34 13.46 7.13 17.66
N GLU A 35 13.92 8.29 17.19
CA GLU A 35 14.47 8.44 15.84
C GLU A 35 15.71 7.55 15.63
N ALA A 36 16.63 7.53 16.60
CA ALA A 36 17.81 6.66 16.56
C ALA A 36 17.43 5.16 16.60
N ALA A 37 16.43 4.77 17.38
CA ALA A 37 15.92 3.40 17.42
C ALA A 37 15.28 3.00 16.07
N ARG A 38 14.51 3.90 15.46
CA ARG A 38 13.92 3.70 14.13
C ARG A 38 15.00 3.53 13.07
N GLU A 39 16.03 4.37 13.09
CA GLU A 39 17.16 4.26 12.15
C GLU A 39 17.88 2.91 12.30
N ALA A 40 18.13 2.47 13.54
CA ALA A 40 18.75 1.18 13.82
C ALA A 40 17.93 0.00 13.28
N GLU A 41 16.61 0.00 13.47
CA GLU A 41 15.73 -1.07 12.95
C GLU A 41 15.64 -1.06 11.41
N LEU A 42 15.62 0.11 10.78
CA LEU A 42 15.64 0.21 9.32
C LEU A 42 17.00 -0.22 8.76
N LEU A 43 18.10 0.00 9.48
CA LEU A 43 19.42 -0.50 9.12
C LEU A 43 19.51 -2.03 9.26
N GLU A 44 18.86 -2.61 10.29
CA GLU A 44 18.74 -4.07 10.42
C GLU A 44 17.97 -4.64 9.21
N CYS A 45 16.83 -4.03 8.85
CA CYS A 45 16.07 -4.40 7.66
C CYS A 45 16.97 -4.35 6.41
N ALA A 46 17.73 -3.27 6.26
CA ALA A 46 18.61 -3.09 5.12
C ALA A 46 19.72 -4.15 5.04
N THR A 47 20.32 -4.47 6.17
CA THR A 47 21.35 -5.51 6.27
C THR A 47 20.78 -6.86 5.88
N TYR A 48 19.62 -7.23 6.44
CA TYR A 48 18.98 -8.52 6.18
C TYR A 48 18.59 -8.68 4.70
N PHE A 49 18.00 -7.66 4.08
CA PHE A 49 17.65 -7.72 2.66
C PHE A 49 18.86 -7.68 1.73
N THR A 50 19.98 -7.11 2.16
CA THR A 50 21.26 -7.19 1.45
C THR A 50 21.82 -8.61 1.49
N GLU A 51 21.71 -9.30 2.63
CA GLU A 51 22.09 -10.71 2.74
C GLU A 51 21.23 -11.60 1.83
N LEU A 52 19.91 -11.41 1.84
CA LEU A 52 19.01 -12.12 0.91
C LEU A 52 19.36 -11.86 -0.55
N TRP A 53 19.63 -10.60 -0.92
CA TRP A 53 20.10 -10.25 -2.27
C TRP A 53 21.35 -11.04 -2.65
N ASN A 54 22.37 -11.02 -1.78
CA ASN A 54 23.63 -11.74 -2.02
C ASN A 54 23.41 -13.25 -2.15
N GLN A 55 22.49 -13.84 -1.38
CA GLN A 55 22.12 -15.24 -1.56
C GLN A 55 21.48 -15.50 -2.92
N ARG A 56 20.57 -14.63 -3.39
CA ARG A 56 19.89 -14.79 -4.69
C ARG A 56 20.82 -14.58 -5.89
N VAL A 57 21.76 -13.63 -5.80
CA VAL A 57 22.79 -13.43 -6.84
C VAL A 57 23.71 -14.64 -6.99
N ASN A 58 24.03 -15.31 -5.88
CA ASN A 58 24.92 -16.46 -5.87
C ASN A 58 24.20 -17.82 -5.97
N ALA A 59 22.87 -17.82 -6.16
CA ALA A 59 22.08 -19.04 -6.22
C ALA A 59 22.32 -19.80 -7.53
N THR A 60 22.60 -21.10 -7.42
CA THR A 60 22.71 -22.00 -8.58
C THR A 60 21.34 -22.37 -9.16
N GLU A 61 20.31 -22.40 -8.30
CA GLU A 61 18.90 -22.60 -8.66
C GLU A 61 18.08 -21.43 -8.12
N PRO A 62 17.94 -20.35 -8.90
CA PRO A 62 17.23 -19.15 -8.45
C PRO A 62 15.72 -19.37 -8.30
N GLY A 63 15.15 -18.80 -7.24
CA GLY A 63 13.72 -18.89 -6.94
C GLY A 63 12.83 -18.01 -7.83
N GLY A 64 11.52 -18.15 -7.70
CA GLY A 64 10.52 -17.32 -8.38
C GLY A 64 10.13 -16.05 -7.61
N ASP A 65 10.95 -15.61 -6.67
CA ASP A 65 10.64 -14.52 -5.75
C ASP A 65 11.11 -13.16 -6.27
N LEU A 66 10.58 -12.09 -5.68
CA LEU A 66 10.82 -10.73 -6.13
C LEU A 66 12.28 -10.28 -5.94
N ILE A 67 12.98 -10.77 -4.92
CA ILE A 67 14.40 -10.45 -4.71
C ILE A 67 15.21 -11.08 -5.83
N THR A 68 14.92 -12.34 -6.18
CA THR A 68 15.54 -13.01 -7.33
C THR A 68 15.26 -12.28 -8.65
N MET A 69 14.01 -11.84 -8.88
CA MET A 69 13.67 -11.07 -10.07
C MET A 69 14.45 -9.75 -10.16
N LEU A 70 14.61 -9.03 -9.05
CA LEU A 70 15.41 -7.79 -9.02
C LEU A 70 16.91 -8.07 -9.21
N ALA A 71 17.44 -9.13 -8.60
CA ALA A 71 18.83 -9.54 -8.70
C ALA A 71 19.25 -9.95 -10.11
N GLN A 72 18.32 -10.50 -10.89
CA GLN A 72 18.60 -11.05 -12.22
C GLN A 72 18.06 -10.18 -13.37
N GLY A 73 17.15 -9.25 -13.09
CA GLY A 73 16.56 -8.36 -14.08
C GLY A 73 17.61 -7.49 -14.76
N GLU A 74 17.56 -7.38 -16.09
CA GLU A 74 18.58 -6.68 -16.86
C GLU A 74 18.67 -5.19 -16.49
N SER A 75 17.54 -4.58 -16.16
CA SER A 75 17.42 -3.18 -15.70
C SER A 75 17.67 -2.99 -14.21
N THR A 76 17.71 -4.06 -13.41
CA THR A 76 17.72 -3.97 -11.93
C THR A 76 18.94 -4.64 -11.28
N LYS A 77 19.64 -5.55 -11.97
CA LYS A 77 20.80 -6.30 -11.44
C LYS A 77 21.97 -5.44 -10.95
N ASN A 78 22.06 -4.21 -11.46
CA ASN A 78 23.10 -3.23 -11.12
C ASN A 78 22.56 -2.06 -10.29
N MET A 79 21.38 -2.23 -9.66
CA MET A 79 20.76 -1.22 -8.82
C MET A 79 21.68 -0.87 -7.64
N SER A 80 21.74 0.42 -7.30
CA SER A 80 22.51 0.83 -6.12
C SER A 80 21.88 0.26 -4.84
N PRO A 81 22.66 0.00 -3.77
CA PRO A 81 22.10 -0.50 -2.52
C PRO A 81 20.96 0.37 -1.99
N MET A 82 21.08 1.69 -2.07
CA MET A 82 20.04 2.62 -1.61
C MET A 82 18.74 2.53 -2.44
N GLU A 83 18.86 2.34 -3.75
CA GLU A 83 17.70 2.20 -4.63
C GLU A 83 17.00 0.85 -4.40
N TYR A 84 17.77 -0.22 -4.18
CA TYR A 84 17.23 -1.53 -3.81
C TYR A 84 16.45 -1.46 -2.49
N LEU A 85 17.06 -0.87 -1.46
CA LEU A 85 16.44 -0.71 -0.15
C LEU A 85 15.16 0.15 -0.22
N GLY A 86 15.18 1.23 -0.99
CA GLY A 86 13.98 2.05 -1.23
C GLY A 86 12.83 1.24 -1.85
N ASN A 87 13.14 0.41 -2.85
CA ASN A 87 12.14 -0.47 -3.48
C ASN A 87 11.63 -1.54 -2.50
N VAL A 88 12.51 -2.18 -1.74
CA VAL A 88 12.12 -3.19 -0.74
C VAL A 88 11.21 -2.60 0.32
N ILE A 89 11.55 -1.44 0.89
CA ILE A 89 10.72 -0.76 1.89
C ILE A 89 9.35 -0.39 1.30
N LEU A 90 9.32 0.15 0.07
CA LEU A 90 8.08 0.48 -0.63
C LEU A 90 7.16 -0.75 -0.75
N LEU A 91 7.74 -1.91 -1.04
CA LEU A 91 7.00 -3.18 -1.19
C LEU A 91 6.54 -3.76 0.16
N ILE A 92 7.38 -3.67 1.20
CA ILE A 92 7.03 -4.11 2.55
C ILE A 92 5.81 -3.32 3.07
N VAL A 93 5.87 -2.00 2.97
CA VAL A 93 4.79 -1.11 3.41
C VAL A 93 3.57 -1.28 2.52
N GLY A 94 3.73 -1.12 1.21
CA GLY A 94 2.64 -1.13 0.24
C GLY A 94 1.92 -2.48 0.18
N GLY A 95 2.65 -3.59 0.31
CA GLY A 95 2.13 -4.96 0.19
C GLY A 95 1.50 -5.53 1.46
N ASN A 96 1.59 -4.83 2.60
CA ASN A 96 1.04 -5.31 3.87
C ASN A 96 -0.05 -4.38 4.42
N ASP A 97 0.28 -3.10 4.64
CA ASP A 97 -0.56 -2.21 5.46
C ASP A 97 -1.91 -1.91 4.79
N THR A 98 -1.90 -1.59 3.50
CA THR A 98 -3.12 -1.28 2.72
C THR A 98 -4.08 -2.46 2.64
N THR A 99 -3.55 -3.68 2.51
CA THR A 99 -4.35 -4.91 2.46
C THR A 99 -4.91 -5.24 3.84
N ARG A 100 -4.11 -5.08 4.90
CA ARG A 100 -4.55 -5.26 6.29
C ARG A 100 -5.72 -4.32 6.63
N ASN A 101 -5.58 -3.04 6.30
CA ASN A 101 -6.62 -2.04 6.54
C ASN A 101 -7.90 -2.33 5.74
N SER A 102 -7.77 -2.82 4.50
CA SER A 102 -8.94 -3.27 3.71
C SER A 102 -9.67 -4.44 4.37
N LEU A 103 -8.93 -5.41 4.92
CA LEU A 103 -9.51 -6.60 5.57
C LEU A 103 -10.23 -6.24 6.87
N THR A 104 -9.57 -5.46 7.74
CA THR A 104 -10.16 -5.04 9.03
C THR A 104 -11.35 -4.11 8.79
N GLY A 105 -11.21 -3.15 7.87
CA GLY A 105 -12.27 -2.26 7.44
C GLY A 105 -13.47 -2.97 6.83
N GLY A 106 -13.22 -3.97 5.97
CA GLY A 106 -14.28 -4.77 5.37
C GLY A 106 -15.05 -5.62 6.39
N LEU A 107 -14.36 -6.19 7.38
CA LEU A 107 -15.00 -6.91 8.47
C LEU A 107 -15.88 -5.98 9.31
N LEU A 108 -15.39 -4.79 9.64
CA LEU A 108 -16.15 -3.77 10.36
C LEU A 108 -17.38 -3.34 9.55
N ALA A 109 -17.21 -3.04 8.26
CA ALA A 109 -18.31 -2.62 7.39
C ALA A 109 -19.41 -3.68 7.28
N LEU A 110 -19.05 -4.96 7.16
CA LEU A 110 -20.02 -6.06 7.16
C LEU A 110 -20.72 -6.23 8.51
N HIS A 111 -20.02 -5.99 9.63
CA HIS A 111 -20.60 -6.03 10.96
C HIS A 111 -21.62 -4.89 11.18
N GLU A 112 -21.28 -3.67 10.75
CA GLU A 112 -22.13 -2.48 10.88
C GLU A 112 -23.31 -2.47 9.88
N ASN A 113 -23.25 -3.28 8.82
CA ASN A 113 -24.29 -3.38 7.79
C ASN A 113 -24.81 -4.84 7.66
N PRO A 114 -25.55 -5.34 8.66
CA PRO A 114 -25.97 -6.74 8.72
C PRO A 114 -26.90 -7.17 7.58
N ASP A 115 -27.61 -6.24 6.95
CA ASP A 115 -28.39 -6.48 5.74
C ASP A 115 -27.49 -6.82 4.55
N GLN A 116 -26.38 -6.09 4.37
CA GLN A 116 -25.38 -6.37 3.34
C GLN A 116 -24.69 -7.72 3.60
N TYR A 117 -24.37 -8.02 4.86
CA TYR A 117 -23.83 -9.32 5.22
C TYR A 117 -24.82 -10.46 4.94
N ARG A 118 -26.11 -10.28 5.20
CA ARG A 118 -27.14 -11.26 4.84
C ARG A 118 -27.22 -11.46 3.33
N LYS A 119 -27.24 -10.39 2.54
CA LYS A 119 -27.20 -10.46 1.07
C LYS A 119 -26.00 -11.28 0.58
N LEU A 120 -24.81 -11.07 1.15
CA LEU A 120 -23.61 -11.83 0.80
C LEU A 120 -23.77 -13.32 1.12
N ARG A 121 -24.35 -13.65 2.28
CA ARG A 121 -24.60 -15.05 2.68
C ARG A 121 -25.60 -15.75 1.76
N GLU A 122 -26.61 -15.02 1.30
CA GLU A 122 -27.64 -15.54 0.38
C GLU A 122 -27.10 -15.63 -1.07
N ASN A 123 -26.14 -14.78 -1.45
CA ASN A 123 -25.52 -14.78 -2.76
C ASN A 123 -23.99 -14.55 -2.70
N PRO A 124 -23.19 -15.61 -2.54
CA PRO A 124 -21.73 -15.52 -2.54
C PRO A 124 -21.10 -14.99 -3.83
N ALA A 125 -21.84 -14.94 -4.95
CA ALA A 125 -21.33 -14.34 -6.19
C ALA A 125 -21.06 -12.82 -6.04
N LEU A 126 -21.66 -12.17 -5.02
CA LEU A 126 -21.42 -10.75 -4.70
C LEU A 126 -20.00 -10.46 -4.20
N VAL A 127 -19.16 -11.47 -3.91
CA VAL A 127 -17.75 -11.24 -3.56
C VAL A 127 -17.03 -10.38 -4.63
N GLY A 128 -17.35 -10.58 -5.91
CA GLY A 128 -16.73 -9.82 -7.01
C GLY A 128 -17.01 -8.32 -6.99
N THR A 129 -18.15 -7.89 -6.44
CA THR A 129 -18.55 -6.48 -6.30
C THR A 129 -18.28 -5.93 -4.90
N MET A 130 -18.39 -6.79 -3.88
CA MET A 130 -18.11 -6.46 -2.49
C MET A 130 -16.64 -6.08 -2.27
N ILE A 131 -15.68 -6.80 -2.85
CA ILE A 131 -14.26 -6.52 -2.60
C ILE A 131 -13.86 -5.12 -3.08
N PRO A 132 -14.17 -4.70 -4.33
CA PRO A 132 -13.95 -3.31 -4.73
C PRO A 132 -14.70 -2.29 -3.87
N GLU A 133 -15.92 -2.60 -3.42
CA GLU A 133 -16.67 -1.72 -2.51
C GLU A 133 -15.98 -1.59 -1.13
N ILE A 134 -15.46 -2.66 -0.55
CA ILE A 134 -14.68 -2.62 0.69
C ILE A 134 -13.47 -1.69 0.52
N ILE A 135 -12.76 -1.82 -0.60
CA ILE A 135 -11.57 -1.02 -0.89
C ILE A 135 -11.93 0.47 -1.08
N ARG A 136 -13.05 0.78 -1.75
CA ARG A 136 -13.58 2.15 -1.87
C ARG A 136 -14.02 2.68 -0.51
N TRP A 137 -14.79 1.91 0.24
CA TRP A 137 -15.37 2.33 1.51
C TRP A 137 -14.26 2.59 2.53
N GLN A 138 -13.34 1.64 2.71
CA GLN A 138 -12.24 1.79 3.65
C GLN A 138 -11.25 2.89 3.23
N THR A 139 -10.97 3.04 1.93
CA THR A 139 -9.89 3.89 1.41
C THR A 139 -8.58 3.78 2.21
N PRO A 140 -7.88 2.62 2.16
CA PRO A 140 -6.74 2.34 3.04
C PRO A 140 -5.61 3.37 2.97
N LEU A 141 -5.47 4.04 1.84
CA LEU A 141 -4.54 5.13 1.64
C LEU A 141 -5.31 6.43 1.44
N THR A 142 -5.30 7.30 2.46
CA THR A 142 -6.16 8.49 2.50
C THR A 142 -5.79 9.54 1.48
N HIS A 143 -4.49 9.68 1.19
CA HIS A 143 -3.99 10.67 0.26
C HIS A 143 -2.64 10.29 -0.37
N MET A 144 -2.35 10.90 -1.52
CA MET A 144 -1.01 10.96 -2.11
C MET A 144 -0.65 12.41 -2.42
N ARG A 145 0.63 12.75 -2.29
CA ARG A 145 1.15 14.09 -2.58
C ARG A 145 1.87 14.15 -3.93
N ARG A 146 1.81 15.31 -4.57
CA ARG A 146 2.60 15.73 -5.73
C ARG A 146 3.27 17.07 -5.43
N THR A 147 4.29 17.41 -6.20
CA THR A 147 4.96 18.72 -6.14
C THR A 147 4.80 19.41 -7.50
N ALA A 148 4.30 20.64 -7.51
CA ALA A 148 4.15 21.41 -8.73
C ALA A 148 5.51 21.78 -9.30
N LEU A 149 5.79 21.41 -10.55
CA LEU A 149 7.07 21.70 -11.22
C LEU A 149 7.14 23.12 -11.82
N GLN A 150 5.97 23.76 -11.98
CA GLN A 150 5.80 25.11 -12.49
C GLN A 150 4.52 25.72 -11.92
N ASP A 151 4.39 27.04 -12.02
CA ASP A 151 3.14 27.74 -11.71
C ASP A 151 2.02 27.23 -12.64
N THR A 152 0.84 26.97 -12.09
CA THR A 152 -0.31 26.45 -12.83
C THR A 152 -1.63 26.86 -12.18
N GLU A 153 -2.75 26.52 -12.83
CA GLU A 153 -4.10 26.66 -12.29
C GLU A 153 -4.78 25.29 -12.21
N LEU A 154 -5.42 25.00 -11.08
CA LEU A 154 -6.21 23.79 -10.86
C LEU A 154 -7.53 24.16 -10.19
N ALA A 155 -8.66 23.78 -10.78
CA ALA A 155 -10.00 24.08 -10.28
C ALA A 155 -10.20 25.58 -9.90
N GLY A 156 -9.71 26.49 -10.74
CA GLY A 156 -9.81 27.94 -10.51
C GLY A 156 -8.82 28.50 -9.48
N ARG A 157 -7.90 27.69 -8.95
CA ARG A 157 -6.91 28.09 -7.93
C ARG A 157 -5.51 28.09 -8.51
N LYS A 158 -4.77 29.18 -8.26
CA LYS A 158 -3.35 29.30 -8.62
C LYS A 158 -2.50 28.44 -7.69
N ILE A 159 -1.66 27.60 -8.27
CA ILE A 159 -0.67 26.76 -7.59
C ILE A 159 0.71 27.24 -8.05
N LYS A 160 1.63 27.49 -7.12
CA LYS A 160 2.98 27.95 -7.45
C LYS A 160 3.92 26.76 -7.63
N LYS A 161 4.99 26.97 -8.39
CA LYS A 161 6.13 26.06 -8.47
C LYS A 161 6.65 25.75 -7.06
N GLY A 162 6.80 24.46 -6.76
CA GLY A 162 7.24 23.96 -5.46
C GLY A 162 6.12 23.65 -4.48
N ASP A 163 4.89 24.11 -4.74
CA ASP A 163 3.76 23.82 -3.86
C ASP A 163 3.47 22.30 -3.82
N ARG A 164 3.10 21.84 -2.62
CA ARG A 164 2.63 20.47 -2.39
C ARG A 164 1.14 20.42 -2.73
N VAL A 165 0.78 19.54 -3.66
CA VAL A 165 -0.62 19.29 -4.04
C VAL A 165 -1.01 17.91 -3.53
N VAL A 166 -2.02 17.85 -2.66
CA VAL A 166 -2.45 16.60 -2.01
C VAL A 166 -3.77 16.14 -2.62
N MET A 167 -3.77 14.91 -3.12
CA MET A 167 -4.97 14.25 -3.64
C MET A 167 -5.60 13.42 -2.52
N TRP A 168 -6.69 13.93 -1.93
CA TRP A 168 -7.42 13.27 -0.86
C TRP A 168 -8.35 12.18 -1.41
N TYR A 169 -7.81 10.98 -1.66
CA TYR A 169 -8.60 9.84 -2.15
C TYR A 169 -9.80 9.52 -1.25
N VAL A 170 -9.66 9.69 0.07
CA VAL A 170 -10.77 9.50 1.02
C VAL A 170 -11.94 10.44 0.72
N SER A 171 -11.66 11.67 0.29
CA SER A 171 -12.69 12.63 -0.11
C SER A 171 -13.27 12.27 -1.47
N GLY A 172 -12.44 11.94 -2.46
CA GLY A 172 -12.94 11.60 -3.81
C GLY A 172 -13.71 10.28 -3.86
N ASN A 173 -13.39 9.31 -3.00
CA ASN A 173 -14.20 8.10 -2.80
C ASN A 173 -15.53 8.37 -2.09
N ARG A 174 -15.75 9.61 -1.66
CA ARG A 174 -16.99 10.11 -1.05
C ARG A 174 -17.70 11.19 -1.86
N ASP A 175 -17.24 11.45 -3.09
CA ASP A 175 -17.80 12.46 -3.98
C ASP A 175 -19.13 12.00 -4.59
N GLU A 176 -20.21 12.71 -4.25
CA GLU A 176 -21.57 12.42 -4.68
C GLU A 176 -21.83 12.75 -6.15
N GLU A 177 -21.01 13.59 -6.79
CA GLU A 177 -21.09 13.83 -8.23
C GLU A 177 -20.65 12.60 -9.03
N ALA A 178 -19.80 11.74 -8.44
CA ALA A 178 -19.23 10.56 -9.08
C ALA A 178 -19.82 9.23 -8.57
N ILE A 179 -20.19 9.15 -7.30
CA ILE A 179 -20.56 7.92 -6.60
C ILE A 179 -21.86 8.15 -5.82
N ASP A 180 -22.93 7.50 -6.25
CA ASP A 180 -24.24 7.61 -5.60
C ASP A 180 -24.23 7.05 -4.17
N GLU A 181 -24.94 7.67 -3.24
CA GLU A 181 -24.94 7.31 -1.81
C GLU A 181 -23.54 6.95 -1.26
N PRO A 182 -22.52 7.83 -1.41
CA PRO A 182 -21.12 7.42 -1.30
C PRO A 182 -20.70 7.01 0.12
N ASN A 183 -21.42 7.49 1.13
CA ASN A 183 -21.16 7.17 2.54
C ASN A 183 -21.74 5.80 2.95
N ARG A 184 -22.67 5.23 2.17
CA ARG A 184 -23.24 3.91 2.44
C ARG A 184 -22.30 2.81 1.94
N PHE A 185 -22.25 1.72 2.68
CA PHE A 185 -21.59 0.49 2.25
C PHE A 185 -22.59 -0.39 1.48
N ILE A 186 -22.39 -0.53 0.17
CA ILE A 186 -23.35 -1.21 -0.73
C ILE A 186 -22.61 -2.27 -1.54
N ILE A 187 -22.72 -3.55 -1.15
CA ILE A 187 -21.89 -4.62 -1.69
C ILE A 187 -22.22 -4.98 -3.15
N ASP A 188 -23.41 -4.59 -3.61
CA ASP A 188 -23.95 -4.77 -4.96
C ASP A 188 -23.93 -3.47 -5.78
N ARG A 189 -23.09 -2.49 -5.38
CA ARG A 189 -22.94 -1.19 -6.07
C ARG A 189 -22.63 -1.38 -7.56
N PRO A 190 -23.32 -0.65 -8.46
CA PRO A 190 -22.97 -0.65 -9.88
C PRO A 190 -21.58 -0.02 -10.10
N ARG A 191 -20.81 -0.57 -11.03
CA ARG A 191 -19.42 -0.12 -11.34
C ARG A 191 -18.52 -0.05 -10.09
N PRO A 192 -18.42 -1.12 -9.27
CA PRO A 192 -17.79 -1.04 -7.95
C PRO A 192 -16.27 -0.82 -8.02
N ARG A 193 -15.66 -0.92 -9.21
CA ARG A 193 -14.24 -0.62 -9.48
C ARG A 193 -13.97 0.86 -9.79
N GLN A 194 -14.99 1.70 -9.89
CA GLN A 194 -14.85 3.15 -10.10
C GLN A 194 -14.58 3.84 -8.75
N HIS A 195 -13.34 3.75 -8.28
CA HIS A 195 -12.87 4.39 -7.04
C HIS A 195 -11.38 4.77 -7.16
N LEU A 196 -10.90 5.59 -6.23
CA LEU A 196 -9.55 6.17 -6.23
C LEU A 196 -8.57 5.47 -5.28
N SER A 197 -9.00 4.44 -4.54
CA SER A 197 -8.15 3.78 -3.53
C SER A 197 -6.86 3.13 -4.07
N PHE A 198 -6.78 2.86 -5.37
CA PHE A 198 -5.56 2.40 -6.07
C PHE A 198 -4.90 3.50 -6.91
N GLY A 199 -5.32 4.76 -6.74
CA GLY A 199 -4.90 5.87 -7.59
C GLY A 199 -5.37 5.72 -9.04
N TYR A 200 -4.71 6.46 -9.93
CA TYR A 200 -5.00 6.47 -11.36
C TYR A 200 -3.75 6.89 -12.16
N GLY A 201 -3.66 6.46 -13.42
CA GLY A 201 -2.54 6.79 -14.32
C GLY A 201 -1.32 5.88 -14.15
N VAL A 202 -0.13 6.41 -14.43
CA VAL A 202 1.13 5.64 -14.54
C VAL A 202 1.63 5.01 -13.23
N HIS A 203 1.05 5.40 -12.09
CA HIS A 203 1.40 4.89 -10.76
C HIS A 203 0.30 4.00 -10.15
N ARG A 204 -0.62 3.49 -10.97
CA ARG A 204 -1.61 2.48 -10.54
C ARG A 204 -1.00 1.08 -10.56
#